data_AF-A0A8T3TIR1-F1
#
_entry.id   AF-A0A8T3TIR1-F1
#
_cell.length_a   1.000
_cell.length_b   1.000
_cell.length_c   1.000
_cell.angle_alpha   90.00
_cell.angle_beta   90.00
_cell.angle_gamma   90.00
#
_symmetry.space_group_name_H-M   'P 1'
#
loop_
_entity.id
_entity.type
_entity.pdbx_description
1 polymer ?
#
loop_
_entity_poly.entity_id
_entity_poly.type
_entity_poly.pdbx_seq_one_letter_code
_entity_poly.pdbx_strand_id
1 'polypeptide(L)'
;MTTQPIEAPSTGHVPAGDPLAALRCRDDILQAMFWMRGEGFGEDTDAAALSRLISADVALIADQLAVLVRDGHLEPVGERYRLSATGQQEGGRRFADEFAGLQLTAHGECPPDCPHCEGIARDGCTHCATTRVPEGLGSW
;
A
#
# COMPACT_ATOMS: atom_id res chain seq x y z
N MET A 1 27.74 -2.54 -37.72
CA MET A 1 27.46 -2.72 -36.29
C MET A 1 25.95 -2.86 -36.15
N THR A 2 25.46 -4.09 -35.99
CA THR A 2 24.04 -4.39 -35.87
C THR A 2 23.65 -4.28 -34.40
N THR A 3 22.85 -3.29 -34.06
CA THR A 3 22.23 -3.16 -32.73
C THR A 3 21.20 -4.28 -32.59
N GLN A 4 21.41 -5.20 -31.64
CA GLN A 4 20.35 -6.13 -31.25
C GLN A 4 19.29 -5.38 -30.43
N PRO A 5 17.99 -5.69 -30.60
CA PRO A 5 16.94 -5.10 -29.77
C PRO A 5 17.06 -5.60 -28.33
N ILE A 6 16.87 -4.69 -27.38
CA ILE A 6 16.77 -4.98 -25.95
C ILE A 6 15.44 -5.72 -25.74
N GLU A 7 15.49 -7.00 -25.40
CA GLU A 7 14.31 -7.76 -25.01
C GLU A 7 13.72 -7.15 -23.73
N ALA A 8 12.42 -6.82 -23.76
CA ALA A 8 11.68 -6.42 -22.58
C ALA A 8 11.75 -7.56 -21.55
N PRO A 9 11.86 -7.27 -20.24
CA PRO A 9 11.83 -8.31 -19.23
C PRO A 9 10.52 -9.09 -19.37
N SER A 10 10.63 -10.39 -19.66
CA SER A 10 9.48 -11.30 -19.66
C SER A 10 8.73 -11.10 -18.35
N THR A 11 7.46 -10.72 -18.45
CA THR A 11 6.50 -10.79 -17.34
C THR A 11 6.59 -12.20 -16.77
N GLY A 12 7.29 -12.33 -15.65
CA GLY A 12 7.60 -13.62 -15.05
C GLY A 12 6.29 -14.32 -14.73
N HIS A 13 5.97 -15.39 -15.46
CA HIS A 13 4.94 -16.30 -15.04
C HIS A 13 5.39 -16.93 -13.74
N VAL A 14 4.80 -16.50 -12.63
CA VAL A 14 5.00 -17.13 -11.34
C VAL A 14 4.38 -18.53 -11.42
N PRO A 15 5.15 -19.61 -11.20
CA PRO A 15 4.64 -20.96 -11.31
C PRO A 15 3.53 -21.20 -10.28
N ALA A 16 2.47 -21.88 -10.72
CA ALA A 16 1.41 -22.34 -9.84
C ALA A 16 2.01 -23.15 -8.68
N GLY A 17 1.78 -22.68 -7.44
CA GLY A 17 2.28 -23.33 -6.22
C GLY A 17 3.49 -22.67 -5.56
N ASP A 18 3.98 -21.51 -6.02
CA ASP A 18 4.99 -20.73 -5.28
C ASP A 18 4.41 -20.18 -3.95
N PRO A 19 4.89 -20.66 -2.78
CA PRO A 19 4.37 -20.22 -1.49
C PRO A 19 4.64 -18.74 -1.19
N LEU A 20 5.75 -18.18 -1.72
CA LEU A 20 6.08 -16.77 -1.51
C LEU A 20 5.15 -15.87 -2.30
N ALA A 21 4.84 -16.24 -3.55
CA ALA A 21 3.88 -15.51 -4.35
C ALA A 21 2.47 -15.57 -3.76
N ALA A 22 2.06 -16.72 -3.21
CA ALA A 22 0.79 -16.85 -2.51
C ALA A 22 0.73 -15.94 -1.27
N LEU A 23 1.81 -15.85 -0.49
CA LEU A 23 1.91 -14.93 0.65
C LEU A 23 1.80 -13.48 0.22
N ARG A 24 2.58 -13.06 -0.79
CA ARG A 24 2.53 -11.69 -1.32
C ARG A 24 1.14 -11.33 -1.83
N CYS A 25 0.53 -12.21 -2.62
CA CYS A 25 -0.82 -11.99 -3.14
C CYS A 25 -1.85 -11.78 -2.02
N ARG A 26 -1.77 -12.52 -0.92
CA ARG A 26 -2.66 -12.30 0.23
C ARG A 26 -2.44 -10.94 0.89
N ASP A 27 -1.19 -10.53 1.03
CA ASP A 27 -0.83 -9.23 1.59
C ASP A 27 -1.36 -8.10 0.69
N ASP A 28 -1.14 -8.19 -0.62
CA ASP A 28 -1.61 -7.23 -1.63
C ASP A 28 -3.14 -7.13 -1.64
N ILE A 29 -3.86 -8.26 -1.56
CA ILE A 29 -5.33 -8.28 -1.47
C ILE A 29 -5.81 -7.50 -0.24
N LEU A 30 -5.24 -7.78 0.94
CA LEU A 30 -5.65 -7.14 2.19
C LEU A 30 -5.39 -5.64 2.18
N GLN A 31 -4.22 -5.22 1.71
CA GLN A 31 -3.86 -3.81 1.60
C GLN A 31 -4.75 -3.09 0.57
N ALA A 32 -4.97 -3.67 -0.61
CA ALA A 32 -5.78 -3.07 -1.66
C ALA A 32 -7.23 -2.89 -1.21
N MET A 33 -7.83 -3.90 -0.58
CA MET A 33 -9.19 -3.79 -0.05
C MET A 33 -9.29 -2.78 1.10
N PHE A 34 -8.27 -2.68 1.96
CA PHE A 34 -8.22 -1.69 3.02
C PHE A 34 -8.16 -0.26 2.45
N TRP A 35 -7.31 -0.04 1.46
CA TRP A 35 -7.17 1.23 0.76
C TRP A 35 -8.45 1.63 0.02
N MET A 36 -9.04 0.71 -0.76
CA MET A 36 -10.30 0.95 -1.48
C MET A 36 -11.42 1.43 -0.55
N ARG A 37 -11.51 0.80 0.64
CA ARG A 37 -12.46 1.18 1.67
C ARG A 37 -12.18 2.59 2.20
N GLY A 38 -10.93 2.91 2.50
CA GLY A 38 -10.52 4.23 3.00
C GLY A 38 -10.82 5.37 2.03
N GLU A 39 -10.70 5.12 0.74
CA GLU A 39 -10.94 6.09 -0.34
C GLU A 39 -12.41 6.15 -0.82
N GLY A 40 -13.29 5.28 -0.30
CA GLY A 40 -14.70 5.27 -0.68
C GLY A 40 -15.00 4.63 -2.04
N PHE A 41 -14.13 3.76 -2.56
CA PHE A 41 -14.37 3.00 -3.80
C PHE A 41 -15.31 1.79 -3.63
N GLY A 42 -15.78 1.54 -2.40
CA GLY A 42 -16.73 0.48 -2.06
C GLY A 42 -16.21 -0.42 -0.93
N GLU A 43 -17.13 -1.17 -0.32
CA GLU A 43 -16.84 -2.08 0.81
C GLU A 43 -16.67 -3.54 0.36
N ASP A 44 -16.91 -3.85 -0.91
CA ASP A 44 -16.76 -5.21 -1.44
C ASP A 44 -16.24 -5.22 -2.88
N THR A 45 -15.52 -6.28 -3.21
CA THR A 45 -14.83 -6.45 -4.50
C THR A 45 -14.91 -7.89 -4.99
N ASP A 46 -14.55 -8.11 -6.26
CA ASP A 46 -14.44 -9.44 -6.86
C ASP A 46 -13.01 -9.71 -7.33
N ALA A 47 -12.71 -10.97 -7.64
CA ALA A 47 -11.38 -11.40 -8.04
C ALA A 47 -10.89 -10.68 -9.31
N ALA A 48 -11.77 -10.38 -10.26
CA ALA A 48 -11.42 -9.71 -11.50
C ALA A 48 -11.05 -8.23 -11.27
N ALA A 49 -11.77 -7.55 -10.39
CA ALA A 49 -11.47 -6.18 -9.98
C ALA A 49 -10.13 -6.11 -9.25
N LEU A 50 -9.88 -7.02 -8.29
CA LEU A 50 -8.59 -7.12 -7.63
C LEU A 50 -7.45 -7.41 -8.61
N SER A 51 -7.64 -8.34 -9.56
CA SER A 51 -6.62 -8.68 -10.56
C SER A 51 -6.17 -7.48 -11.37
N ARG A 52 -7.10 -6.60 -11.76
CA ARG A 52 -6.76 -5.35 -12.45
C ARG A 52 -6.05 -4.33 -11.55
N LEU A 53 -6.44 -4.27 -10.28
CA LEU A 53 -5.92 -3.28 -9.33
C LEU A 53 -4.48 -3.60 -8.90
N ILE A 54 -4.21 -4.85 -8.51
CA ILE A 54 -2.90 -5.29 -8.01
C ILE A 54 -2.05 -6.00 -9.08
N SER A 55 -2.54 -6.07 -10.32
CA SER A 55 -1.83 -6.67 -11.47
C SER A 55 -1.37 -8.11 -11.24
N ALA A 56 -2.21 -8.92 -10.57
CA ALA A 56 -1.97 -10.33 -10.29
C ALA A 56 -2.90 -11.24 -11.09
N ASP A 57 -2.50 -12.49 -11.29
CA ASP A 57 -3.31 -13.49 -11.97
C ASP A 57 -4.65 -13.74 -11.25
N VAL A 58 -5.74 -13.77 -12.00
CA VAL A 58 -7.10 -13.87 -11.42
C VAL A 58 -7.36 -15.22 -10.76
N ALA A 59 -6.74 -16.31 -11.24
CA ALA A 59 -6.89 -17.62 -10.62
C ALA A 59 -6.11 -17.68 -9.30
N LEU A 60 -4.89 -17.11 -9.26
CA LEU A 60 -4.15 -16.95 -8.01
C LEU A 60 -4.94 -16.12 -6.98
N ILE A 61 -5.54 -15.01 -7.41
CA ILE A 61 -6.39 -14.19 -6.54
C ILE A 61 -7.58 -15.00 -6.03
N ALA A 62 -8.28 -15.74 -6.89
CA ALA A 62 -9.42 -16.56 -6.49
C ALA A 62 -9.03 -17.59 -5.42
N ASP A 63 -7.90 -18.27 -5.60
CA ASP A 63 -7.37 -19.23 -4.63
C ASP A 63 -7.03 -18.54 -3.29
N GLN A 64 -6.41 -17.35 -3.34
CA GLN A 64 -6.03 -16.62 -2.13
C GLN A 64 -7.23 -15.99 -1.41
N LEU A 65 -8.28 -15.58 -2.13
CA LEU A 65 -9.54 -15.14 -1.53
C LEU A 65 -10.19 -16.26 -0.73
N ALA A 66 -10.20 -17.50 -1.26
CA ALA A 66 -10.72 -18.65 -0.54
C ALA A 66 -9.93 -18.94 0.75
N VAL A 67 -8.59 -18.80 0.70
CA VAL A 67 -7.73 -18.90 1.89
C VAL A 67 -8.05 -17.82 2.91
N LEU A 68 -8.15 -16.56 2.48
CA LEU A 68 -8.43 -15.43 3.38
C LEU A 68 -9.83 -15.49 4.01
N VAL A 69 -10.82 -16.05 3.31
CA VAL A 69 -12.14 -16.35 3.88
C VAL A 69 -12.03 -17.43 4.95
N ARG A 70 -11.37 -18.56 4.63
CA ARG A 70 -11.17 -19.67 5.57
C ARG A 70 -10.44 -19.21 6.84
N ASP A 71 -9.46 -18.31 6.68
CA ASP A 71 -8.64 -17.82 7.77
C ASP A 71 -9.31 -16.63 8.53
N GLY A 72 -10.50 -16.20 8.11
CA GLY A 72 -11.34 -15.23 8.81
C GLY A 72 -11.04 -13.76 8.54
N HIS A 73 -10.23 -13.46 7.53
CA HIS A 73 -9.92 -12.09 7.12
C HIS A 73 -10.97 -11.50 6.18
N LEU A 74 -11.68 -12.34 5.43
CA LEU A 74 -12.71 -11.92 4.49
C LEU A 74 -14.06 -12.58 4.77
N GLU A 75 -15.12 -11.88 4.42
CA GLU A 75 -16.49 -12.35 4.43
C GLU A 75 -17.04 -12.40 2.99
N PRO A 76 -17.61 -13.53 2.54
CA PRO A 76 -18.27 -13.61 1.25
C PRO A 76 -19.61 -12.85 1.28
N VAL A 77 -19.86 -12.05 0.26
CA VAL A 77 -21.09 -11.28 0.05
C VAL A 77 -21.60 -11.57 -1.36
N GLY A 78 -22.38 -12.65 -1.50
CA GLY A 78 -22.74 -13.18 -2.83
C GLY A 78 -21.49 -13.70 -3.56
N GLU A 79 -21.21 -13.17 -4.74
CA GLU A 79 -20.01 -13.48 -5.54
C GLU A 79 -18.82 -12.54 -5.24
N ARG A 80 -18.97 -11.66 -4.25
CA ARG A 80 -17.99 -10.64 -3.85
C ARG A 80 -17.43 -10.92 -2.47
N TYR A 81 -16.43 -10.15 -2.06
CA TYR A 81 -15.73 -10.30 -0.79
C TYR A 81 -15.60 -8.95 -0.10
N ARG A 82 -15.74 -8.95 1.22
CA ARG A 82 -15.56 -7.79 2.10
C ARG A 82 -14.55 -8.11 3.20
N LEU A 83 -13.83 -7.10 3.68
CA LEU A 83 -12.97 -7.26 4.86
C LEU A 83 -13.78 -7.48 6.13
N SER A 84 -13.46 -8.55 6.86
CA SER A 84 -13.91 -8.71 8.25
C SER A 84 -13.26 -7.65 9.15
N ALA A 85 -13.66 -7.58 10.42
CA ALA A 85 -12.97 -6.72 11.39
C ALA A 85 -11.47 -7.07 11.52
N THR A 86 -11.14 -8.37 11.53
CA THR A 86 -9.76 -8.86 11.53
C THR A 86 -9.03 -8.51 10.24
N GLY A 87 -9.70 -8.63 9.09
CA GLY A 87 -9.16 -8.21 7.79
C GLY A 87 -8.82 -6.72 7.75
N GLN A 88 -9.68 -5.86 8.28
CA GLN A 88 -9.45 -4.41 8.34
C GLN A 88 -8.22 -4.05 9.17
N GLN A 89 -8.08 -4.65 10.36
CA GLN A 89 -6.91 -4.41 11.22
C GLN A 89 -5.63 -4.84 10.52
N GLU A 90 -5.65 -6.04 9.92
CA GLU A 90 -4.46 -6.64 9.36
C GLU A 90 -4.06 -6.01 8.00
N GLY A 91 -5.03 -5.66 7.16
CA GLY A 91 -4.79 -4.89 5.93
C GLY A 91 -4.24 -3.50 6.24
N GLY A 92 -4.76 -2.83 7.27
CA GLY A 92 -4.24 -1.53 7.72
C GLY A 92 -2.82 -1.60 8.26
N ARG A 93 -2.49 -2.63 9.07
CA ARG A 93 -1.13 -2.86 9.56
C ARG A 93 -0.14 -3.06 8.41
N ARG A 94 -0.45 -3.94 7.47
CA ARG A 94 0.40 -4.20 6.29
C ARG A 94 0.56 -2.98 5.40
N PHE A 95 -0.51 -2.22 5.20
CA PHE A 95 -0.45 -0.97 4.44
C PHE A 95 0.44 0.05 5.16
N ALA A 96 0.29 0.22 6.47
CA ALA A 96 1.17 1.09 7.25
C ALA A 96 2.63 0.65 7.17
N ASP A 97 2.92 -0.64 7.29
CA ASP A 97 4.28 -1.18 7.27
C ASP A 97 4.98 -0.95 5.91
N GLU A 98 4.28 -1.16 4.80
CA GLU A 98 4.84 -0.94 3.45
C GLU A 98 5.13 0.54 3.18
N PHE A 99 4.25 1.43 3.66
CA PHE A 99 4.35 2.88 3.42
C PHE A 99 5.06 3.64 4.55
N ALA A 100 5.50 2.98 5.62
CA ALA A 100 6.14 3.61 6.79
C ALA A 100 7.35 4.46 6.40
N GLY A 101 8.12 4.03 5.38
CA GLY A 101 9.29 4.77 4.88
C GLY A 101 8.95 5.92 3.93
N LEU A 102 7.75 5.95 3.35
CA LEU A 102 7.30 6.98 2.40
C LEU A 102 6.67 8.19 3.12
N GLN A 103 6.15 7.99 4.33
CA GLN A 103 5.53 9.04 5.14
C GLN A 103 6.56 9.91 5.89
N LEU A 104 7.82 9.46 6.03
CA LEU A 104 8.89 10.24 6.66
C LEU A 104 9.23 11.51 5.85
N THR A 105 9.04 11.48 4.53
CA THR A 105 9.27 12.64 3.64
C THR A 105 8.14 13.67 3.71
N ALA A 106 7.04 13.42 4.44
CA ALA A 106 5.87 14.30 4.42
C ALA A 106 5.85 15.39 5.51
N HIS A 107 6.71 15.35 6.52
CA HIS A 107 6.67 16.33 7.62
C HIS A 107 8.07 16.73 8.15
N GLY A 108 8.75 17.62 7.42
CA GLY A 108 9.84 18.44 7.99
C GLY A 108 11.28 17.97 7.78
N GLU A 109 11.53 16.79 7.19
CA GLU A 109 12.87 16.39 6.79
C GLU A 109 13.16 16.76 5.33
N CYS A 110 13.55 18.02 5.14
CA CYS A 110 14.14 18.48 3.89
C CYS A 110 15.52 17.79 3.70
N PRO A 111 15.85 17.21 2.53
CA PRO A 111 17.19 16.67 2.28
C PRO A 111 18.27 17.76 2.40
N PRO A 112 19.55 17.42 2.58
CA PRO A 112 20.65 18.40 2.68
C PRO A 112 20.63 19.46 1.58
N ASP A 113 20.22 19.06 0.37
CA ASP A 113 20.21 19.90 -0.84
C ASP A 113 18.80 20.36 -1.24
N CYS A 114 17.91 20.61 -0.27
CA CYS A 114 16.58 21.15 -0.58
C CYS A 114 16.71 22.54 -1.23
N PRO A 115 16.22 22.76 -2.47
CA PRO A 115 16.36 24.04 -3.18
C PRO A 115 15.62 25.19 -2.48
N HIS A 116 14.68 24.89 -1.57
CA HIS A 116 13.98 25.89 -0.76
C HIS A 116 14.74 26.29 0.53
N CYS A 117 15.84 25.61 0.86
CA CYS A 117 16.72 25.91 1.99
C CYS A 117 18.06 26.54 1.57
N GLU A 118 18.28 26.79 0.28
CA GLU A 118 19.52 27.38 -0.20
C GLU A 118 19.71 28.78 0.43
N GLY A 119 20.77 28.94 1.22
CA GLY A 119 21.08 30.19 1.91
C GLY A 119 20.17 30.52 3.11
N ILE A 120 19.30 29.61 3.55
CA ILE A 120 18.41 29.80 4.70
C ILE A 120 18.61 28.66 5.70
N ALA A 121 18.79 28.98 6.98
CA ALA A 121 18.84 27.96 8.04
C ALA A 121 17.53 27.17 8.10
N ARG A 122 17.60 25.85 8.32
CA ARG A 122 16.43 24.95 8.24
C ARG A 122 15.28 25.33 9.17
N ASP A 123 15.60 25.80 10.37
CA ASP A 123 14.67 26.30 11.38
C ASP A 123 14.01 27.64 10.99
N GLY A 124 14.56 28.35 10.03
CA GLY A 124 14.02 29.58 9.44
C GLY A 124 13.29 29.40 8.10
N CYS A 125 13.26 28.19 7.51
CA CYS A 125 12.57 27.95 6.24
C CYS A 125 11.08 27.68 6.50
N THR A 126 10.19 28.51 5.94
CA THR A 126 8.71 28.36 6.08
C THR A 126 8.18 26.97 5.68
N HIS A 127 8.91 26.23 4.83
CA HIS A 127 8.55 24.87 4.41
C HIS A 127 9.04 23.77 5.36
N CYS A 128 10.15 24.00 6.08
CA CYS A 128 10.81 22.98 6.90
C CYS A 128 10.77 23.30 8.40
N ALA A 129 10.36 24.51 8.79
CA ALA A 129 10.23 24.91 10.18
C ALA A 129 9.16 24.07 10.86
N THR A 130 9.57 23.12 11.70
CA THR A 130 8.66 22.47 12.63
C THR A 130 8.13 23.57 13.55
N THR A 131 6.84 23.89 13.45
CA THR A 131 6.20 24.78 14.42
C THR A 131 6.28 24.08 15.77
N ARG A 132 7.33 24.37 16.54
CA ARG A 132 7.30 24.09 17.97
C ARG A 132 6.20 24.96 18.53
N VAL A 133 5.07 24.35 18.88
CA VAL A 133 4.18 24.97 19.86
C VAL A 133 5.06 25.23 21.08
N PRO A 134 5.23 26.49 21.52
CA PRO A 134 6.02 26.74 22.71
C PRO A 134 5.34 26.03 23.88
N GLU A 135 6.07 25.16 24.57
CA GLU A 135 5.64 24.62 25.86
C GLU A 135 5.37 25.80 26.80
N GLY A 136 4.11 26.07 27.11
CA GLY A 136 3.76 27.07 28.11
C GLY A 136 2.49 27.91 27.94
N LEU A 137 1.61 27.67 26.96
CA LEU A 137 0.32 28.39 26.88
C LEU A 137 -0.86 27.43 26.81
N GLY A 138 -1.13 26.78 27.94
CA GLY A 138 -2.45 26.25 28.27
C GLY A 138 -3.30 27.32 28.95
N SER A 139 -4.33 27.79 28.23
CA SER A 139 -5.54 28.51 28.66
C SER A 139 -6.07 29.17 27.38
N TRP A 140 -7.21 28.78 26.80
CA TRP A 140 -8.56 28.65 27.36
C TRP A 140 -9.34 27.51 26.69
#